data_AF-W4EIH9-F1
#
_entry.id   AF-W4EIH9-F1
#
_cell.length_a   1.000
_cell.length_b   1.000
_cell.length_c   1.000
_cell.angle_alpha   90.00
_cell.angle_beta   90.00
_cell.angle_gamma   90.00
#
_symmetry.space_group_name_H-M   'P 1'
#
loop_
_entity.id
_entity.type
_entity.pdbx_description
1 polymer ?
#
loop_
_entity_poly.entity_id
_entity_poly.type
_entity_poly.pdbx_seq_one_letter_code
_entity_poly.pdbx_strand_id
1 'polypeptide(L)'
;MKRTFWKEAVVYQICPRYTEINGEQALADADSVFYYYQELIRLRKQHPIMVYADYELLLPEHEYIYAYTRTLEGEKWLILEPAGSGSLTDADKPLQV
;
A
#
# COMPACT_ATOMS: atom_id res chain seq x y z
N MET A 1 -0.55 6.51 44.05
CA MET A 1 -0.97 5.17 43.57
C MET A 1 -0.69 5.08 42.07
N LYS A 2 0.47 4.53 41.68
CA LYS A 2 0.90 4.43 40.28
C LYS A 2 0.29 3.16 39.66
N ARG A 3 -0.67 3.31 38.75
CA ARG A 3 -1.24 2.19 37.99
C ARG A 3 -0.29 1.81 36.86
N THR A 4 0.60 0.85 37.12
CA THR A 4 1.41 0.17 36.09
C THR A 4 0.67 -1.11 35.72
N PHE A 5 -0.26 -1.03 34.76
CA PHE A 5 -1.17 -2.15 34.43
C PHE A 5 -0.70 -3.04 33.27
N TRP A 6 0.40 -2.71 32.59
CA TRP A 6 0.72 -3.31 31.27
C TRP A 6 2.10 -3.96 31.11
N LYS A 7 2.86 -4.22 32.17
CA LYS A 7 4.25 -4.70 32.00
C LYS A 7 4.42 -6.21 31.79
N GLU A 8 3.45 -7.07 32.10
CA GLU A 8 3.80 -8.49 32.33
C GLU A 8 2.99 -9.58 31.60
N ALA A 9 2.20 -9.28 30.56
CA ALA A 9 1.56 -10.36 29.81
C ALA A 9 1.50 -10.08 28.31
N VAL A 10 2.66 -10.24 27.65
CA VAL A 10 2.72 -10.42 26.20
C VAL A 10 2.22 -11.85 25.91
N VAL A 11 0.95 -11.98 25.52
CA VAL A 11 0.28 -13.27 25.29
C VAL A 11 0.74 -13.94 23.98
N TYR A 12 1.37 -13.17 23.09
CA TYR A 12 1.91 -13.63 21.80
C TYR A 12 3.33 -13.13 21.60
N GLN A 13 4.22 -13.95 21.05
CA GLN A 13 5.58 -13.51 20.77
C GLN A 13 5.59 -12.28 19.87
N ILE A 14 6.43 -11.31 20.24
CA ILE A 14 6.68 -10.11 19.44
C ILE A 14 7.58 -10.51 18.26
N CYS A 15 7.34 -9.90 17.08
CA CYS A 15 8.21 -10.08 15.93
C CYS A 15 9.68 -9.79 16.32
N PRO A 16 10.64 -10.69 16.07
CA PRO A 16 12.03 -10.50 16.48
C PRO A 16 12.68 -9.21 15.98
N ARG A 17 12.20 -8.68 14.83
CA ARG A 17 12.70 -7.45 14.21
C ARG A 17 12.08 -6.17 14.80
N TYR A 18 11.38 -6.21 15.93
CA TYR A 18 10.74 -5.02 16.50
C TYR A 18 11.73 -3.91 16.89
N THR A 19 13.00 -4.24 17.11
CA THR A 19 14.08 -3.26 17.34
C THR A 19 14.52 -2.53 16.07
N GLU A 20 14.17 -3.05 14.89
CA GLU A 20 14.49 -2.52 13.56
C GLU A 20 13.25 -1.97 12.82
N ILE A 21 12.06 -2.48 13.16
CA ILE A 21 10.78 -2.09 12.56
C ILE A 21 9.83 -1.73 13.70
N ASN A 22 9.76 -0.44 14.02
CA ASN A 22 8.87 0.11 15.03
C ASN A 22 8.46 1.55 14.70
N GLY A 23 7.48 2.06 15.46
CA GLY A 23 6.95 3.41 15.27
C GLY A 23 7.96 4.52 15.56
N GLU A 24 8.88 4.32 16.51
CA GLU A 24 9.89 5.33 16.84
C GLU A 24 10.85 5.54 15.65
N GLN A 25 11.38 4.46 15.08
CA GLN A 25 12.22 4.51 13.88
C GLN A 25 11.44 5.03 12.67
N ALA A 26 10.20 4.60 12.47
CA ALA A 26 9.40 5.07 11.35
C ALA A 26 9.06 6.57 11.44
N LEU A 27 8.87 7.13 12.64
CA LEU A 27 8.62 8.57 12.79
C LEU A 27 9.90 9.41 12.63
N ALA A 28 11.06 8.85 12.97
CA ALA A 28 12.35 9.51 12.84
C ALA A 28 12.89 9.54 11.40
N ASP A 29 12.48 8.58 10.56
CA ASP A 29 12.84 8.51 9.15
C ASP A 29 11.76 9.15 8.25
N ALA A 30 12.12 10.23 7.56
CA ALA A 30 11.22 10.97 6.68
C ALA A 30 10.80 10.17 5.42
N ASP A 31 11.62 9.21 5.00
CA ASP A 31 11.34 8.34 3.84
C ASP A 31 10.67 7.02 4.26
N SER A 32 10.21 6.94 5.52
CA SER A 32 9.63 5.72 6.05
C SER A 32 8.29 5.36 5.41
N VAL A 33 7.98 4.06 5.49
CA VAL A 33 6.68 3.51 5.10
C VAL A 33 5.52 4.24 5.81
N PHE A 34 5.73 4.75 7.03
CA PHE A 34 4.70 5.48 7.75
C PHE A 34 4.24 6.73 7.00
N TYR A 35 5.17 7.57 6.54
CA TYR A 35 4.82 8.79 5.80
C TYR A 35 4.26 8.47 4.42
N TYR A 36 4.78 7.44 3.76
CA TYR A 36 4.21 6.96 2.50
C TYR A 36 2.72 6.57 2.64
N TYR A 37 2.36 5.80 3.67
CA TYR A 37 0.95 5.45 3.93
C TYR A 37 0.11 6.66 4.34
N GLN A 38 0.69 7.63 5.06
CA GLN A 38 -0.01 8.86 5.40
C GLN A 38 -0.42 9.64 4.13
N GLU A 39 0.46 9.72 3.14
CA GLU A 39 0.18 10.35 1.85
C GLU A 39 -0.88 9.56 1.06
N LEU A 40 -0.81 8.23 1.01
CA LEU A 40 -1.84 7.41 0.37
C LEU A 40 -3.22 7.56 1.02
N ILE A 41 -3.29 7.65 2.35
CA ILE A 41 -4.54 7.90 3.09
C ILE A 41 -5.07 9.30 2.77
N ARG A 42 -4.19 10.30 2.65
CA ARG A 42 -4.59 11.66 2.25
C ARG A 42 -5.19 11.64 0.84
N LEU A 43 -4.53 10.98 -0.12
CA LEU A 43 -5.03 10.82 -1.49
C LEU A 43 -6.41 10.15 -1.49
N ARG A 44 -6.58 9.05 -0.75
CA ARG A 44 -7.87 8.34 -0.64
C ARG A 44 -9.00 9.22 -0.09
N LYS A 45 -8.70 10.12 0.84
CA LYS A 45 -9.69 11.04 1.42
C LYS A 45 -10.06 12.18 0.46
N GLN A 46 -9.10 12.61 -0.37
CA GLN A 46 -9.28 13.73 -1.29
C GLN A 46 -9.96 13.31 -2.60
N HIS A 47 -9.82 12.04 -2.99
CA HIS A 47 -10.28 11.53 -4.28
C HIS A 47 -11.33 10.41 -4.11
N PRO A 48 -12.63 10.71 -4.24
CA PRO A 48 -13.72 9.73 -4.15
C PRO A 48 -13.54 8.52 -5.06
N ILE A 49 -12.88 8.68 -6.22
CA ILE A 49 -12.55 7.60 -7.16
C ILE A 49 -11.71 6.48 -6.53
N MET A 50 -10.94 6.76 -5.47
CA MET A 50 -10.21 5.70 -4.76
C MET A 50 -11.12 4.81 -3.90
N VAL A 51 -12.32 5.28 -3.57
CA VAL A 51 -13.26 4.63 -2.64
C VAL A 51 -14.48 4.06 -3.36
N TYR A 52 -15.14 4.87 -4.18
CA TYR A 52 -16.48 4.60 -4.71
C TYR A 52 -16.52 4.23 -6.19
N ALA A 53 -15.37 4.28 -6.88
CA ALA A 53 -15.30 3.94 -8.28
C ALA A 53 -15.56 2.47 -8.57
N ASP A 54 -16.09 2.22 -9.77
CA ASP A 54 -16.13 0.89 -10.34
C ASP A 54 -14.71 0.38 -10.60
N TYR A 55 -14.50 -0.91 -10.39
CA TYR A 55 -13.22 -1.59 -10.55
C TYR A 55 -13.24 -2.49 -11.78
N GLU A 56 -12.20 -2.40 -12.60
CA GLU A 56 -12.01 -3.27 -13.76
C GLU A 56 -10.57 -3.79 -13.82
N LEU A 57 -10.40 -5.10 -13.71
CA LEU A 57 -9.09 -5.77 -13.82
C LEU A 57 -8.69 -5.86 -15.30
N LEU A 58 -7.51 -5.36 -15.65
CA LEU A 58 -7.04 -5.32 -17.05
C LEU A 58 -6.22 -6.55 -17.44
N LEU A 59 -5.41 -7.07 -16.52
CA LEU A 59 -4.40 -8.08 -16.80
C LEU A 59 -4.52 -9.28 -15.84
N PRO A 60 -5.61 -10.06 -15.88
CA PRO A 60 -5.86 -11.13 -14.92
C PRO A 60 -4.83 -12.28 -14.96
N GLU A 61 -4.21 -12.52 -16.11
CA GLU A 61 -3.27 -13.63 -16.32
C GLU A 61 -1.80 -13.17 -16.36
N HIS A 62 -1.54 -11.87 -16.18
CA HIS A 62 -0.18 -11.35 -16.31
C HIS A 62 0.64 -11.59 -15.03
N GLU A 63 1.73 -12.34 -15.16
CA GLU A 63 2.51 -12.84 -14.02
C GLU A 63 3.24 -11.75 -13.22
N TYR A 64 3.61 -10.64 -13.88
CA TYR A 64 4.49 -9.63 -13.28
C TYR A 64 3.82 -8.29 -12.96
N ILE A 65 2.62 -8.04 -13.47
CA ILE A 65 1.97 -6.73 -13.40
C ILE A 65 0.53 -6.94 -13.00
N TYR A 66 0.15 -6.32 -11.89
CA TYR A 66 -1.23 -6.18 -11.48
C TYR A 66 -1.73 -4.80 -11.89
N ALA A 67 -2.68 -4.77 -12.82
CA ALA A 67 -3.19 -3.54 -13.42
C ALA A 67 -4.71 -3.52 -13.41
N TYR A 68 -5.30 -2.42 -12.95
CA TYR A 68 -6.74 -2.23 -12.96
C TYR A 68 -7.12 -0.77 -13.13
N THR A 69 -8.33 -0.52 -13.62
CA THR A 69 -8.88 0.84 -13.65
C THR A 69 -9.89 1.08 -12.54
N ARG A 70 -10.04 2.35 -12.19
CA ARG A 70 -11.07 2.87 -11.30
C ARG A 70 -11.82 3.95 -12.08
N THR A 71 -13.13 3.79 -12.27
CA THR A 71 -13.95 4.77 -12.99
C THR A 71 -15.06 5.33 -12.11
N LEU A 72 -15.20 6.66 -12.04
CA LEU A 72 -16.26 7.35 -11.30
C LEU A 72 -16.62 8.66 -12.00
N GLU A 73 -17.91 8.88 -12.28
CA GLU A 73 -18.45 10.16 -12.80
C GLU A 73 -17.71 10.72 -14.03
N GLY A 74 -17.23 9.84 -14.93
CA GLY A 74 -16.50 10.23 -16.14
C GLY A 74 -14.98 10.40 -15.97
N GLU A 75 -14.48 10.32 -14.74
CA GLU A 75 -13.05 10.23 -14.43
C GLU A 75 -12.61 8.75 -14.42
N LYS A 76 -11.43 8.46 -14.98
CA LYS A 76 -10.84 7.11 -15.00
C LYS A 76 -9.37 7.17 -14.57
N TRP A 77 -9.03 6.38 -13.56
CA TRP A 77 -7.65 6.19 -13.09
C TRP A 77 -7.16 4.80 -13.48
N LEU A 78 -5.87 4.70 -13.80
CA LEU A 78 -5.16 3.45 -13.98
C LEU A 78 -4.25 3.23 -12.77
N ILE A 79 -4.38 2.07 -12.12
CA ILE A 79 -3.50 1.65 -11.03
C ILE A 79 -2.62 0.51 -11.53
N LEU A 80 -1.31 0.64 -11.29
CA LEU A 80 -0.29 -0.33 -11.69
C LEU A 80 0.54 -0.71 -10.47
N GLU A 81 0.68 -2.02 -10.23
CA GLU A 81 1.51 -2.59 -9.18
C GLU A 81 2.38 -3.71 -9.78
N PRO A 82 3.71 -3.63 -9.64
CA PRO A 82 4.57 -4.77 -9.94
C PRO A 82 4.27 -5.92 -8.96
N ALA A 83 3.83 -7.06 -9.49
CA ALA A 83 3.45 -8.22 -8.68
C ALA A 83 4.57 -9.29 -8.59
N GLY A 84 5.59 -9.20 -9.46
CA GLY A 84 6.69 -10.16 -9.51
C GLY A 84 8.07 -9.51 -9.45
N SER A 85 9.09 -10.32 -9.16
CA SER A 85 10.51 -9.91 -9.12
C SER A 85 11.20 -9.91 -10.48
N GLY A 86 10.44 -10.07 -11.58
CA GLY A 86 10.94 -9.98 -12.95
C GLY A 86 11.21 -8.53 -13.36
N SER A 87 12.20 -8.30 -14.22
CA SER A 87 12.49 -6.94 -14.70
C SER A 87 11.33 -6.39 -15.52
N LEU A 88 11.00 -5.11 -15.33
CA LEU A 88 9.96 -4.37 -16.06
C LEU A 88 10.27 -4.18 -17.56
N THR A 89 11.30 -4.84 -18.10
CA THR A 89 11.76 -4.72 -19.49
C THR A 89 10.76 -5.28 -20.52
N ASP A 90 9.73 -6.02 -20.09
CA ASP A 90 8.65 -6.48 -20.97
C ASP A 90 7.43 -5.54 -21.00
N ALA A 91 7.45 -4.44 -20.21
CA ALA A 91 6.38 -3.44 -20.17
C ALA A 91 6.36 -2.49 -21.39
N ASP A 92 7.31 -2.62 -22.31
CA ASP A 92 7.39 -1.86 -23.56
C ASP A 92 6.36 -2.31 -24.62
N LYS A 93 5.61 -3.39 -24.37
CA LYS A 93 4.41 -3.68 -25.15
C LYS A 93 3.34 -2.68 -24.73
N PRO A 94 2.77 -1.88 -25.67
CA PRO A 94 1.70 -0.96 -25.33
C PRO A 94 0.62 -1.73 -24.59
N LEU A 95 0.27 -1.26 -23.40
CA LEU A 95 -0.92 -1.71 -22.68
C LEU A 95 -2.07 -1.55 -23.67
N GLN A 96 -2.52 -2.66 -24.25
CA GLN A 96 -3.71 -2.65 -25.10
C GLN A 96 -4.89 -2.51 -24.14
N VAL A 97 -5.22 -1.26 -23.85
CA VAL A 97 -6.46 -0.84 -23.20
C VAL A 97 -7.52 -0.64 -24.27
#